data_AF-A0AAW0DYC0-F1
#
_entry.id   AF-A0AAW0DYC0-F1
#
_cell.length_a   1.000
_cell.length_b   1.000
_cell.length_c   1.000
_cell.angle_alpha   90.00
_cell.angle_beta   90.00
_cell.angle_gamma   90.00
#
_symmetry.space_group_name_H-M   'P 1'
#
loop_
_entity.id
_entity.type
_entity.pdbx_description
1 polymer ?
#
loop_
_entity_poly.entity_id
_entity_poly.type
_entity_poly.pdbx_seq_one_letter_code
_entity_poly.pdbx_strand_id
1 'polypeptide(L)'
;MPGRIRRSFTETYAPNHAVNLPPVPVAKSASMITGLGSSLLRRIQKDKEVPTPVPKDDTTPPPPPPKDKGKFGLPSHPRSVSTPKSYTQLHHSLPQTIPSQRKVSAPPEFLSDFAVISGSFSSDEVVVEKPMKQATSAKVPDSKTLPLDRKWVSPEITSYTFIPDPNERARRRQLIQEQRKREEEEAIQEEAERQRRLKLEKEALLRQEEEEERQRRASLDEELQRARNERRLKEEREREEDKKKKQEIENRKRADRERRLEEHRRLEEWRREQAKRAMEEENKELGTKKHEEAERRAKIRKMVSEVENDVHEGQLVAGWVTLQISESLVWRRRYFKLIGNTMFFYRSINDIDQVLDELDLQDKVVAIKEWYQGFEELKAIPHSFAIEFKDGRQHWAFFTDSDPEKDKLLGILHFAAGLHV
;
A
#
# COMPACT_ATOMS: atom_id res chain seq x y z
N MET A 1 -50.87 -73.36 -9.57
CA MET A 1 -49.47 -72.99 -9.89
C MET A 1 -49.45 -71.69 -10.70
N PRO A 2 -49.16 -70.53 -10.08
CA PRO A 2 -48.57 -69.40 -10.79
C PRO A 2 -47.25 -68.94 -10.13
N GLY A 3 -46.25 -68.61 -10.94
CA GLY A 3 -44.88 -68.34 -10.48
C GLY A 3 -44.69 -66.97 -9.82
N ARG A 4 -43.95 -66.92 -8.70
CA ARG A 4 -43.47 -65.66 -8.11
C ARG A 4 -42.22 -65.16 -8.86
N ILE A 5 -42.34 -64.01 -9.49
CA ILE A 5 -41.19 -63.30 -10.07
C ILE A 5 -40.38 -62.67 -8.93
N ARG A 6 -39.17 -63.19 -8.66
CA ARG A 6 -38.18 -62.51 -7.83
C ARG A 6 -37.57 -61.35 -8.63
N ARG A 7 -37.73 -60.11 -8.16
CA ARG A 7 -36.88 -58.99 -8.58
C ARG A 7 -35.67 -58.93 -7.66
N SER A 8 -34.49 -59.16 -8.22
CA SER A 8 -33.21 -58.93 -7.55
C SER A 8 -32.95 -57.44 -7.41
N PHE A 9 -32.62 -57.00 -6.20
CA PHE A 9 -32.24 -55.63 -5.90
C PHE A 9 -30.72 -55.51 -6.12
N THR A 10 -30.29 -54.89 -7.21
CA THR A 10 -28.87 -54.61 -7.47
C THR A 10 -28.49 -53.26 -6.89
N GLU A 11 -27.69 -53.33 -5.84
CA GLU A 11 -27.03 -52.25 -5.13
C GLU A 11 -25.89 -51.62 -5.97
N THR A 12 -25.33 -50.51 -5.47
CA THR A 12 -24.15 -49.77 -5.97
C THR A 12 -24.30 -48.97 -7.28
N TYR A 13 -24.37 -47.63 -7.17
CA TYR A 13 -23.18 -46.77 -7.29
C TYR A 13 -23.52 -45.30 -6.93
N ALA A 14 -22.75 -44.70 -6.03
CA ALA A 14 -22.83 -43.26 -5.71
C ALA A 14 -21.44 -42.62 -5.91
N PRO A 15 -21.27 -41.68 -6.85
CA PRO A 15 -20.00 -41.02 -7.08
C PRO A 15 -19.81 -39.85 -6.09
N ASN A 16 -18.92 -40.04 -5.11
CA ASN A 16 -18.46 -38.98 -4.22
C ASN A 16 -17.59 -37.96 -4.98
N HIS A 17 -18.20 -36.90 -5.52
CA HIS A 17 -17.45 -35.73 -5.99
C HIS A 17 -17.19 -34.75 -4.84
N ALA A 18 -16.08 -34.98 -4.12
CA ALA A 18 -15.54 -34.02 -3.17
C ALA A 18 -14.89 -32.84 -3.93
N VAL A 19 -15.65 -31.75 -4.10
CA VAL A 19 -15.11 -30.49 -4.64
C VAL A 19 -14.35 -29.78 -3.52
N ASN A 20 -13.01 -29.74 -3.62
CA ASN A 20 -12.17 -28.89 -2.77
C ASN A 20 -12.42 -27.41 -3.11
N LEU A 21 -13.33 -26.77 -2.38
CA LEU A 21 -13.51 -25.32 -2.41
C LEU A 21 -12.41 -24.64 -1.57
N PRO A 22 -11.76 -23.58 -2.07
CA PRO A 22 -10.81 -22.80 -1.27
C PRO A 22 -11.52 -22.04 -0.14
N PRO A 23 -10.84 -21.75 0.98
CA PRO A 23 -11.47 -21.10 2.13
C PRO A 23 -11.91 -19.67 1.81
N VAL A 24 -13.21 -19.41 1.94
CA VAL A 24 -13.79 -18.07 1.84
C VAL A 24 -13.33 -17.23 3.04
N PRO A 25 -12.83 -15.99 2.84
CA PRO A 25 -12.44 -15.14 3.95
C PRO A 25 -13.67 -14.68 4.74
N VAL A 26 -13.66 -14.91 6.05
CA VAL A 26 -14.72 -14.48 6.97
C VAL A 26 -14.77 -12.95 7.02
N ALA A 27 -15.81 -12.37 6.40
CA ALA A 27 -16.10 -10.96 6.50
C ALA A 27 -16.51 -10.60 7.94
N LYS A 28 -15.72 -9.78 8.61
CA LYS A 28 -16.07 -9.26 9.94
C LYS A 28 -17.17 -8.21 9.80
N SER A 29 -18.30 -8.44 10.44
CA SER A 29 -19.42 -7.50 10.51
C SER A 29 -19.01 -6.22 11.25
N ALA A 30 -18.84 -5.13 10.51
CA ALA A 30 -18.61 -3.81 11.07
C ALA A 30 -19.94 -3.05 11.21
N SER A 31 -20.75 -3.42 12.20
CA SER A 31 -21.99 -2.70 12.53
C SER A 31 -21.71 -1.55 13.50
N MET A 32 -21.38 -0.36 12.97
CA MET A 32 -21.55 0.94 13.64
C MET A 32 -21.55 2.09 12.62
N ILE A 33 -22.18 3.20 13.00
CA ILE A 33 -22.40 4.49 12.28
C ILE A 33 -23.78 4.58 11.62
N THR A 34 -24.79 4.72 12.50
CA THR A 34 -25.97 5.55 12.23
C THR A 34 -25.75 6.94 12.84
N GLY A 35 -26.09 8.00 12.11
CA GLY A 35 -26.11 9.37 12.64
C GLY A 35 -25.45 10.40 11.74
N LEU A 36 -26.06 11.58 11.69
CA LEU A 36 -25.79 12.73 10.80
C LEU A 36 -26.28 12.51 9.36
N GLY A 37 -27.28 13.25 8.85
CA GLY A 37 -27.91 14.44 9.42
C GLY A 37 -28.12 15.45 8.29
N SER A 38 -29.29 15.42 7.68
CA SER A 38 -29.64 16.25 6.52
C SER A 38 -29.67 17.75 6.84
N SER A 39 -28.87 18.54 6.12
CA SER A 39 -29.13 19.97 5.96
C SER A 39 -28.42 20.55 4.73
N LEU A 40 -29.08 21.53 4.08
CA LEU A 40 -28.59 22.42 3.00
C LEU A 40 -28.99 22.08 1.55
N LEU A 41 -30.31 22.08 1.30
CA LEU A 41 -30.88 22.59 0.05
C LEU A 41 -31.78 23.79 0.36
N ARG A 42 -31.32 25.01 0.02
CA ARG A 42 -32.10 26.24 -0.26
C ARG A 42 -31.19 27.48 -0.23
N ARG A 43 -30.81 28.00 -1.41
CA ARG A 43 -31.16 29.40 -1.74
C ARG A 43 -31.15 29.61 -3.26
N ILE A 44 -32.20 30.25 -3.74
CA ILE A 44 -32.43 30.56 -5.15
C ILE A 44 -31.74 31.88 -5.52
N GLN A 45 -31.36 31.95 -6.79
CA GLN A 45 -30.93 33.10 -7.61
C GLN A 45 -31.31 34.50 -7.11
N LYS A 46 -30.40 35.46 -7.34
CA LYS A 46 -30.74 36.82 -7.79
C LYS A 46 -29.64 37.39 -8.69
N ASP A 47 -30.05 38.23 -9.63
CA ASP A 47 -29.31 38.63 -10.84
C ASP A 47 -28.21 39.70 -10.65
N LYS A 48 -27.37 39.85 -11.71
CA LYS A 48 -26.78 41.11 -12.26
C LYS A 48 -25.97 42.00 -11.26
N GLU A 49 -24.71 42.39 -11.45
CA GLU A 49 -24.08 43.04 -12.62
C GLU A 49 -22.52 42.94 -12.57
N VAL A 50 -21.86 43.35 -13.65
CA VAL A 50 -20.39 43.43 -13.93
C VAL A 50 -20.20 44.73 -14.76
N PRO A 51 -19.10 45.54 -14.67
CA PRO A 51 -17.73 45.22 -14.23
C PRO A 51 -16.98 46.25 -13.34
N THR A 52 -15.94 45.81 -12.62
CA THR A 52 -14.63 46.52 -12.58
C THR A 52 -13.50 45.55 -12.13
N PRO A 53 -12.34 45.50 -12.82
CA PRO A 53 -11.21 44.70 -12.37
C PRO A 53 -10.31 45.48 -11.40
N VAL A 54 -10.01 44.90 -10.23
CA VAL A 54 -8.94 45.36 -9.34
C VAL A 54 -8.03 44.16 -9.08
N PRO A 55 -6.71 44.24 -9.33
CA PRO A 55 -5.80 43.15 -9.02
C PRO A 55 -5.70 42.98 -7.50
N LYS A 56 -5.75 41.72 -7.05
CA LYS A 56 -5.40 41.35 -5.67
C LYS A 56 -4.23 40.40 -5.75
N ASP A 57 -3.20 40.68 -4.97
CA ASP A 57 -2.03 39.83 -4.83
C ASP A 57 -2.42 38.50 -4.16
N ASP A 58 -2.28 37.40 -4.90
CA ASP A 58 -2.42 36.04 -4.37
C ASP A 58 -1.19 35.65 -3.54
N THR A 59 -1.16 36.09 -2.29
CA THR A 59 -0.33 35.48 -1.24
C THR A 59 -1.20 34.84 -0.17
N THR A 60 -1.94 33.80 -0.57
CA THR A 60 -2.45 32.82 0.41
C THR A 60 -1.30 31.92 0.86
N PRO A 61 -1.06 31.74 2.18
CA PRO A 61 0.01 30.89 2.65
C PRO A 61 -0.29 29.41 2.33
N PRO A 62 0.75 28.57 2.12
CA PRO A 62 0.55 27.15 1.85
C PRO A 62 -0.16 26.45 3.02
N PRO A 63 -0.96 25.41 2.75
CA PRO A 63 -1.66 24.68 3.80
C PRO A 63 -0.66 24.03 4.76
N PRO A 64 -0.94 24.02 6.08
CA PRO A 64 -0.07 23.37 7.05
C PRO A 64 0.04 21.86 6.76
N PRO A 65 1.20 21.23 6.99
CA PRO A 65 1.41 19.82 6.69
C PRO A 65 0.48 18.92 7.52
N PRO A 66 0.15 17.71 7.03
CA PRO A 66 -0.72 16.78 7.74
C PRO A 66 -0.20 16.49 9.14
N LYS A 67 -1.04 16.74 10.16
CA LYS A 67 -0.72 16.45 11.54
C LYS A 67 -0.70 14.94 11.75
N ASP A 68 0.49 14.34 11.82
CA ASP A 68 0.69 12.95 12.21
C ASP A 68 0.10 12.71 13.60
N LYS A 69 -1.09 12.11 13.64
CA LYS A 69 -1.70 11.61 14.87
C LYS A 69 -1.01 10.29 15.22
N GLY A 70 0.18 10.41 15.81
CA GLY A 70 0.97 9.30 16.32
C GLY A 70 0.17 8.44 17.31
N LYS A 71 -0.44 7.37 16.81
CA LYS A 71 -1.03 6.31 17.63
C LYS A 71 0.09 5.44 18.21
N PHE A 72 0.76 5.93 19.25
CA PHE A 72 1.55 5.08 20.13
C PHE A 72 0.61 4.24 21.01
N GLY A 73 -0.01 3.24 20.40
CA GLY A 73 -0.73 2.19 21.12
C GLY A 73 0.25 1.18 21.70
N LEU A 74 0.53 1.29 23.00
CA LEU A 74 1.25 0.25 23.74
C LEU A 74 0.43 -1.05 23.73
N PRO A 75 1.06 -2.23 23.56
CA PRO A 75 0.35 -3.51 23.61
C PRO A 75 0.00 -3.86 25.06
N SER A 76 -1.27 -3.76 25.45
CA SER A 76 -1.74 -4.35 26.70
C SER A 76 -1.98 -5.85 26.54
N HIS A 77 -1.36 -6.65 27.40
CA HIS A 77 -1.61 -8.09 27.44
C HIS A 77 -3.08 -8.39 27.78
N PRO A 78 -3.72 -9.38 27.12
CA PRO A 78 -5.01 -9.88 27.58
C PRO A 78 -4.81 -10.63 28.91
N ARG A 79 -5.38 -10.10 30.00
CA ARG A 79 -5.56 -10.86 31.23
C ARG A 79 -6.54 -12.00 30.98
N SER A 80 -6.10 -13.22 31.29
CA SER A 80 -6.96 -14.40 31.38
C SER A 80 -8.00 -14.21 32.48
N VAL A 81 -9.28 -14.25 32.12
CA VAL A 81 -10.39 -14.26 33.08
C VAL A 81 -10.72 -15.71 33.41
N SER A 82 -10.60 -16.07 34.69
CA SER A 82 -10.93 -17.39 35.22
C SER A 82 -12.44 -17.64 35.19
N THR A 83 -12.85 -18.77 34.62
CA THR A 83 -14.21 -19.30 34.80
C THR A 83 -14.36 -19.93 36.20
N PRO A 84 -15.48 -19.74 36.90
CA PRO A 84 -15.74 -20.43 38.16
C PRO A 84 -16.11 -21.90 37.90
N LYS A 85 -15.51 -22.81 38.67
CA LYS A 85 -15.88 -24.23 38.69
C LYS A 85 -17.21 -24.40 39.42
N SER A 86 -18.23 -24.92 38.74
CA SER A 86 -19.34 -25.61 39.39
C SER A 86 -19.08 -27.13 39.41
N TYR A 87 -19.64 -27.81 40.41
CA TYR A 87 -19.16 -29.08 40.92
C TYR A 87 -20.22 -30.16 40.75
N THR A 88 -19.97 -31.17 39.92
CA THR A 88 -20.63 -32.48 40.03
C THR A 88 -19.65 -33.60 39.69
N GLN A 89 -19.53 -34.55 40.60
CA GLN A 89 -18.84 -35.81 40.37
C GLN A 89 -19.77 -36.75 39.59
N LEU A 90 -19.22 -37.59 38.72
CA LEU A 90 -19.52 -39.01 38.71
C LEU A 90 -18.43 -39.79 37.96
N HIS A 91 -18.16 -40.99 38.44
CA HIS A 91 -17.04 -41.81 38.01
C HIS A 91 -17.39 -42.57 36.73
N HIS A 92 -16.45 -42.71 35.80
CA HIS A 92 -16.03 -44.04 35.32
C HIS A 92 -14.64 -44.00 34.67
N SER A 93 -13.88 -45.05 34.93
CA SER A 93 -12.50 -45.26 34.52
C SER A 93 -12.42 -46.12 33.26
N LEU A 94 -11.44 -45.84 32.37
CA LEU A 94 -10.34 -46.76 31.98
C LEU A 94 -9.48 -46.10 30.86
N PRO A 95 -8.22 -46.56 30.62
CA PRO A 95 -7.21 -45.77 29.91
C PRO A 95 -6.88 -46.28 28.49
N GLN A 96 -6.28 -45.42 27.65
CA GLN A 96 -5.25 -45.87 26.71
C GLN A 96 -4.30 -44.76 26.20
N THR A 97 -3.02 -45.12 26.08
CA THR A 97 -1.91 -44.37 25.47
C THR A 97 -1.61 -44.93 24.06
N ILE A 98 -0.84 -44.33 23.15
CA ILE A 98 0.23 -43.29 23.16
C ILE A 98 0.14 -42.54 21.78
N PRO A 99 1.18 -41.90 21.20
CA PRO A 99 2.12 -40.89 21.69
C PRO A 99 2.05 -39.56 20.89
N SER A 100 2.62 -38.49 21.45
CA SER A 100 2.99 -37.27 20.71
C SER A 100 4.25 -37.51 19.86
N GLN A 101 4.22 -37.15 18.57
CA GLN A 101 5.46 -36.96 17.80
C GLN A 101 5.84 -35.48 17.76
N ARG A 102 6.91 -35.14 18.48
CA ARG A 102 7.74 -33.97 18.15
C ARG A 102 8.52 -34.26 16.87
N LYS A 103 8.63 -33.27 15.98
CA LYS A 103 9.76 -33.19 15.04
C LYS A 103 10.46 -31.84 15.21
N VAL A 104 11.70 -31.92 15.67
CA VAL A 104 12.67 -30.82 15.72
C VAL A 104 13.67 -31.10 14.61
N SER A 105 13.85 -30.15 13.68
CA SER A 105 14.99 -30.14 12.76
C SER A 105 15.15 -28.77 12.07
N ALA A 106 15.95 -27.91 12.68
CA ALA A 106 16.94 -27.11 11.95
C ALA A 106 18.28 -27.90 11.97
N PRO A 107 19.43 -27.47 11.39
CA PRO A 107 19.78 -26.18 10.77
C PRO A 107 20.62 -26.39 9.45
N PRO A 108 21.67 -25.62 9.09
CA PRO A 108 21.83 -24.15 8.87
C PRO A 108 22.31 -23.81 7.42
N GLU A 109 22.86 -22.59 7.24
CA GLU A 109 23.73 -22.10 6.15
C GLU A 109 23.00 -21.70 4.84
N PHE A 110 23.39 -20.69 4.04
CA PHE A 110 24.64 -19.92 3.88
C PHE A 110 24.37 -18.40 3.72
N LEU A 111 25.31 -17.57 4.22
CA LEU A 111 25.76 -16.22 3.76
C LEU A 111 24.76 -15.12 3.31
N SER A 112 25.06 -13.82 3.35
CA SER A 112 25.91 -12.88 4.13
C SER A 112 25.85 -11.55 3.35
N ASP A 113 26.29 -10.45 3.95
CA ASP A 113 26.84 -9.24 3.31
C ASP A 113 26.17 -8.66 2.04
N PHE A 114 25.50 -7.52 2.21
CA PHE A 114 25.98 -6.29 1.56
C PHE A 114 25.42 -5.05 2.29
N ALA A 115 26.26 -4.48 3.15
CA ALA A 115 26.18 -3.09 3.60
C ALA A 115 27.28 -2.27 2.88
N VAL A 116 27.35 -0.95 3.15
CA VAL A 116 28.30 0.01 2.54
C VAL A 116 27.95 0.26 1.04
N ILE A 117 27.91 1.47 0.48
CA ILE A 117 28.66 2.72 0.75
C ILE A 117 27.75 3.98 0.75
N SER A 118 28.15 4.94 1.58
CA SER A 118 27.57 6.27 1.79
C SER A 118 27.68 7.24 0.60
N GLY A 119 26.92 8.34 0.62
CA GLY A 119 26.97 9.37 -0.42
C GLY A 119 26.35 10.73 -0.04
N SER A 120 26.56 11.18 1.21
CA SER A 120 26.10 12.49 1.69
C SER A 120 27.07 13.60 1.29
N PHE A 121 26.75 14.34 0.23
CA PHE A 121 27.49 15.55 -0.15
C PHE A 121 26.92 16.76 0.62
N SER A 122 27.44 16.99 1.83
CA SER A 122 27.22 18.25 2.55
C SER A 122 28.29 19.25 2.13
N SER A 123 27.86 20.48 1.84
CA SER A 123 28.72 21.66 1.99
C SER A 123 29.07 21.83 3.46
N ASP A 124 30.34 22.10 3.79
CA ASP A 124 30.75 23.37 4.42
C ASP A 124 32.26 23.37 4.78
N GLU A 125 32.96 24.29 4.12
CA GLU A 125 33.76 25.38 4.69
C GLU A 125 34.51 25.28 6.06
N VAL A 126 35.69 25.95 6.06
CA VAL A 126 36.46 26.60 7.15
C VAL A 126 37.42 25.83 8.11
N VAL A 127 38.54 26.53 8.40
CA VAL A 127 39.48 26.48 9.55
C VAL A 127 40.63 25.44 9.60
N VAL A 128 41.81 25.91 9.15
CA VAL A 128 43.11 25.95 9.86
C VAL A 128 43.30 25.08 11.13
N GLU A 129 44.29 24.18 11.13
CA GLU A 129 45.38 24.20 12.13
C GLU A 129 46.59 23.31 11.77
N LYS A 130 47.78 23.71 12.24
CA LYS A 130 48.99 22.87 12.23
C LYS A 130 49.04 22.05 13.51
N PRO A 131 49.63 20.85 13.50
CA PRO A 131 50.76 20.69 14.42
C PRO A 131 51.99 19.95 13.88
N MET A 132 53.09 20.33 14.52
CA MET A 132 54.48 19.84 14.47
C MET A 132 54.63 18.35 14.88
N LYS A 133 55.78 17.75 14.46
CA LYS A 133 56.42 16.45 14.86
C LYS A 133 56.40 15.36 13.75
N GLN A 134 57.37 14.43 13.63
CA GLN A 134 58.77 14.32 14.11
C GLN A 134 59.54 13.30 13.22
N ALA A 135 60.87 13.38 13.28
CA ALA A 135 61.93 12.52 12.70
C ALA A 135 61.63 11.08 12.17
N THR A 136 62.21 10.77 10.99
CA THR A 136 63.00 9.55 10.65
C THR A 136 63.81 9.85 9.36
N SER A 137 65.13 10.05 9.39
CA SER A 137 66.25 9.07 9.31
C SER A 137 66.61 8.54 7.89
N ALA A 138 67.89 8.74 7.49
CA ALA A 138 68.65 8.09 6.40
C ALA A 138 68.19 8.33 4.93
N LYS A 139 68.99 8.91 4.01
CA LYS A 139 70.33 8.49 3.55
C LYS A 139 71.09 9.60 2.79
N VAL A 140 72.42 9.57 2.91
CA VAL A 140 73.48 10.17 2.05
C VAL A 140 73.84 9.11 0.98
N PRO A 141 74.24 9.39 -0.30
CA PRO A 141 75.37 10.25 -0.72
C PRO A 141 75.07 11.13 -1.99
N ASP A 142 76.00 11.85 -2.66
CA ASP A 142 77.47 11.86 -2.64
C ASP A 142 78.08 13.23 -3.04
N SER A 143 79.39 13.32 -2.91
CA SER A 143 80.32 14.44 -3.10
C SER A 143 80.69 14.80 -4.55
N LYS A 144 81.13 16.05 -4.77
CA LYS A 144 82.34 16.42 -5.56
C LYS A 144 82.60 17.94 -5.58
N THR A 145 83.59 18.38 -4.81
CA THR A 145 84.25 19.69 -4.92
C THR A 145 85.54 19.56 -5.75
N LEU A 146 85.81 20.49 -6.68
CA LEU A 146 87.08 20.55 -7.40
C LEU A 146 88.13 21.38 -6.63
N PRO A 147 89.41 20.96 -6.59
CA PRO A 147 90.45 21.62 -5.79
C PRO A 147 91.14 22.78 -6.50
N LEU A 148 91.61 23.77 -5.72
CA LEU A 148 92.59 24.76 -6.19
C LEU A 148 93.98 24.10 -6.29
N ASP A 149 94.65 24.17 -7.45
CA ASP A 149 96.10 23.90 -7.51
C ASP A 149 96.89 25.18 -7.20
N ARG A 150 97.89 25.02 -6.33
CA ARG A 150 98.53 26.09 -5.58
C ARG A 150 100.05 25.97 -5.73
N LYS A 151 100.55 26.34 -6.90
CA LYS A 151 101.99 26.27 -7.29
C LYS A 151 102.40 27.54 -8.04
N TRP A 152 103.71 27.79 -8.11
CA TRP A 152 104.33 28.98 -8.72
C TRP A 152 104.32 30.27 -7.89
N VAL A 153 104.35 30.14 -6.56
CA VAL A 153 105.23 31.01 -5.77
C VAL A 153 106.60 30.32 -5.74
N SER A 154 107.53 30.79 -6.57
CA SER A 154 108.92 30.31 -6.63
C SER A 154 109.83 31.34 -5.95
N PRO A 155 110.41 31.06 -4.77
CA PRO A 155 111.22 32.03 -4.04
C PRO A 155 112.73 31.80 -4.24
N GLU A 156 113.25 32.01 -5.45
CA GLU A 156 114.69 32.02 -5.76
C GLU A 156 114.94 32.64 -7.15
N ILE A 157 116.19 33.01 -7.47
CA ILE A 157 116.60 33.91 -8.59
C ILE A 157 116.22 35.38 -8.30
N THR A 158 117.08 36.24 -7.75
CA THR A 158 118.55 36.19 -7.56
C THR A 158 119.38 36.12 -8.85
N SER A 159 119.10 37.04 -9.79
CA SER A 159 120.06 37.38 -10.86
C SER A 159 120.06 38.90 -11.13
N TYR A 160 120.75 39.60 -10.24
CA TYR A 160 121.72 40.65 -10.55
C TYR A 160 122.02 40.85 -12.05
N THR A 161 121.36 41.82 -12.69
CA THR A 161 121.86 42.46 -13.92
C THR A 161 121.46 43.92 -13.99
N PHE A 162 122.49 44.77 -13.93
CA PHE A 162 122.60 46.08 -14.59
C PHE A 162 121.47 47.10 -14.34
N ILE A 163 121.77 48.11 -13.51
CA ILE A 163 121.04 49.38 -13.49
C ILE A 163 121.51 50.20 -14.70
N PRO A 164 120.68 50.44 -15.74
CA PRO A 164 121.07 51.25 -16.88
C PRO A 164 120.89 52.74 -16.57
N ASP A 165 121.68 53.57 -17.24
CA ASP A 165 121.68 55.03 -17.11
C ASP A 165 120.25 55.63 -17.28
N PRO A 166 119.81 56.58 -16.42
CA PRO A 166 118.40 57.02 -16.40
C PRO A 166 117.84 57.52 -17.74
N ASN A 167 118.71 58.06 -18.62
CA ASN A 167 118.32 58.58 -19.92
C ASN A 167 117.93 57.50 -20.94
N GLU A 168 118.53 56.30 -20.89
CA GLU A 168 118.16 55.21 -21.80
C GLU A 168 116.78 54.62 -21.45
N ARG A 169 116.44 54.59 -20.15
CA ARG A 169 115.15 54.09 -19.66
C ARG A 169 113.98 54.97 -20.14
N ALA A 170 114.20 56.27 -20.29
CA ALA A 170 113.21 57.20 -20.83
C ALA A 170 112.91 56.94 -22.32
N ARG A 171 113.95 56.79 -23.16
CA ARG A 171 113.79 56.49 -24.60
C ARG A 171 113.11 55.14 -24.85
N ARG A 172 113.45 54.09 -24.10
CA ARG A 172 112.75 52.79 -24.21
C ARG A 172 111.27 52.88 -23.84
N ARG A 173 110.89 53.69 -22.84
CA ARG A 173 109.48 53.88 -22.46
C ARG A 173 108.65 54.56 -23.55
N GLN A 174 109.22 55.55 -24.25
CA GLN A 174 108.52 56.24 -25.34
C GLN A 174 108.26 55.30 -26.53
N LEU A 175 109.27 54.55 -26.98
CA LEU A 175 109.11 53.57 -28.06
C LEU A 175 108.07 52.49 -27.73
N ILE A 176 108.08 51.96 -26.50
CA ILE A 176 107.07 50.97 -26.04
C ILE A 176 105.66 51.59 -25.98
N GLN A 177 105.52 52.87 -25.63
CA GLN A 177 104.22 53.54 -25.63
C GLN A 177 103.68 53.80 -27.04
N GLU A 178 104.52 54.19 -28.00
CA GLU A 178 104.09 54.35 -29.41
C GLU A 178 103.73 53.01 -30.05
N GLN A 179 104.48 51.95 -29.73
CA GLN A 179 104.19 50.61 -30.24
C GLN A 179 102.85 50.08 -29.68
N ARG A 180 102.63 50.21 -28.36
CA ARG A 180 101.34 49.89 -27.73
C ARG A 180 100.17 50.67 -28.32
N LYS A 181 100.34 51.96 -28.62
CA LYS A 181 99.25 52.77 -29.20
C LYS A 181 98.79 52.26 -30.56
N ARG A 182 99.70 51.81 -31.43
CA ARG A 182 99.30 51.19 -32.70
C ARG A 182 98.62 49.85 -32.50
N GLU A 183 99.15 49.01 -31.60
CA GLU A 183 98.53 47.73 -31.24
C GLU A 183 97.12 47.93 -30.61
N GLU A 184 96.93 48.97 -29.80
CA GLU A 184 95.64 49.36 -29.23
C GLU A 184 94.67 49.90 -30.30
N GLU A 185 95.13 50.74 -31.25
CA GLU A 185 94.33 51.26 -32.35
C GLU A 185 93.89 50.15 -33.35
N GLU A 186 94.77 49.19 -33.63
CA GLU A 186 94.45 48.01 -34.45
C GLU A 186 93.48 47.07 -33.73
N ALA A 187 93.68 46.83 -32.42
CA ALA A 187 92.76 46.02 -31.60
C ALA A 187 91.34 46.63 -31.53
N ILE A 188 91.23 47.96 -31.39
CA ILE A 188 89.93 48.67 -31.40
C ILE A 188 89.21 48.49 -32.75
N GLN A 189 89.94 48.47 -33.86
CA GLN A 189 89.34 48.25 -35.18
C GLN A 189 88.88 46.79 -35.37
N GLU A 190 89.70 45.78 -35.00
CA GLU A 190 89.29 44.37 -35.10
C GLU A 190 88.10 44.06 -34.19
N GLU A 191 88.07 44.60 -32.96
CA GLU A 191 86.95 44.41 -32.04
C GLU A 191 85.66 45.07 -32.56
N ALA A 192 85.75 46.26 -33.16
CA ALA A 192 84.61 46.91 -33.81
C ALA A 192 84.07 46.11 -35.01
N GLU A 193 84.93 45.48 -35.81
CA GLU A 193 84.50 44.59 -36.90
C GLU A 193 83.85 43.30 -36.38
N ARG A 194 84.42 42.68 -35.34
CA ARG A 194 83.79 41.52 -34.67
C ARG A 194 82.41 41.86 -34.13
N GLN A 195 82.26 43.00 -33.44
CA GLN A 195 80.96 43.45 -32.93
C GLN A 195 79.96 43.71 -34.06
N ARG A 196 80.38 44.22 -35.22
CA ARG A 196 79.50 44.38 -36.40
C ARG A 196 79.02 43.05 -36.96
N ARG A 197 79.90 42.06 -37.12
CA ARG A 197 79.51 40.70 -37.59
C ARG A 197 78.54 40.04 -36.61
N LEU A 198 78.86 40.08 -35.31
CA LEU A 198 78.06 39.46 -34.26
C LEU A 198 76.68 40.14 -34.10
N LYS A 199 76.58 41.45 -34.38
CA LYS A 199 75.30 42.16 -34.44
C LYS A 199 74.43 41.72 -35.63
N LEU A 200 75.02 41.56 -36.82
CA LEU A 200 74.31 41.09 -38.02
C LEU A 200 73.82 39.64 -37.87
N GLU A 201 74.66 38.76 -37.32
CA GLU A 201 74.29 37.37 -37.02
C GLU A 201 73.13 37.29 -36.01
N LYS A 202 73.17 38.11 -34.95
CA LYS A 202 72.09 38.21 -33.97
C LYS A 202 70.79 38.76 -34.56
N GLU A 203 70.86 39.72 -35.48
CA GLU A 203 69.68 40.27 -36.17
C GLU A 203 69.05 39.25 -37.13
N ALA A 204 69.89 38.48 -37.85
CA ALA A 204 69.43 37.41 -38.73
C ALA A 204 68.72 36.29 -37.94
N LEU A 205 69.30 35.87 -36.81
CA LEU A 205 68.71 34.86 -35.93
C LEU A 205 67.36 35.32 -35.36
N LEU A 206 67.28 36.57 -34.89
CA LEU A 206 66.03 37.11 -34.32
C LEU A 206 64.91 37.25 -35.38
N ARG A 207 65.27 37.52 -36.65
CA ARG A 207 64.30 37.48 -37.76
C ARG A 207 63.78 36.07 -38.04
N GLN A 208 64.63 35.04 -37.95
CA GLN A 208 64.21 33.64 -38.10
C GLN A 208 63.29 33.19 -36.95
N GLU A 209 63.61 33.56 -35.70
CA GLU A 209 62.75 33.27 -34.54
C GLU A 209 61.35 33.90 -34.70
N GLU A 210 61.25 35.12 -35.22
CA GLU A 210 59.95 35.77 -35.45
C GLU A 210 59.13 35.07 -36.56
N GLU A 211 59.78 34.62 -37.64
CA GLU A 211 59.11 33.87 -38.71
C GLU A 211 58.63 32.49 -38.22
N GLU A 212 59.43 31.78 -37.43
CA GLU A 212 59.00 30.54 -36.78
C GLU A 212 57.85 30.78 -35.79
N GLU A 213 57.88 31.84 -34.98
CA GLU A 213 56.80 32.11 -34.03
C GLU A 213 55.49 32.44 -34.74
N ARG A 214 55.53 33.19 -35.84
CA ARG A 214 54.36 33.45 -36.69
C ARG A 214 53.80 32.15 -37.29
N GLN A 215 54.65 31.25 -37.77
CA GLN A 215 54.21 29.94 -38.30
C GLN A 215 53.57 29.06 -37.21
N ARG A 216 54.17 29.01 -36.01
CA ARG A 216 53.62 28.25 -34.86
C ARG A 216 52.29 28.83 -34.38
N ARG A 217 52.13 30.16 -34.36
CA ARG A 217 50.85 30.81 -34.02
C ARG A 217 49.77 30.49 -35.07
N ALA A 218 50.10 30.58 -36.36
CA ALA A 218 49.16 30.28 -37.44
C ALA A 218 48.67 28.83 -37.43
N SER A 219 49.56 27.84 -37.21
CA SER A 219 49.15 26.44 -37.10
C SER A 219 48.29 26.16 -35.88
N LEU A 220 48.61 26.75 -34.73
CA LEU A 220 47.78 26.65 -33.52
C LEU A 220 46.39 27.26 -33.72
N ASP A 221 46.27 28.43 -34.37
CA ASP A 221 44.98 29.06 -34.66
C ASP A 221 44.13 28.21 -35.62
N GLU A 222 44.73 27.57 -36.63
CA GLU A 222 44.02 26.62 -37.50
C GLU A 222 43.52 25.38 -36.74
N GLU A 223 44.36 24.78 -35.89
CA GLU A 223 43.96 23.64 -35.05
C GLU A 223 42.81 24.01 -34.10
N LEU A 224 42.88 25.20 -33.48
CA LEU A 224 41.86 25.71 -32.56
C LEU A 224 40.53 25.99 -33.29
N GLN A 225 40.57 26.48 -34.54
CA GLN A 225 39.38 26.61 -35.37
C GLN A 225 38.79 25.25 -35.79
N ARG A 226 39.62 24.28 -36.19
CA ARG A 226 39.16 22.91 -36.52
C ARG A 226 38.50 22.25 -35.31
N ALA A 227 39.14 22.30 -34.15
CA ALA A 227 38.58 21.78 -32.89
C ALA A 227 37.26 22.46 -32.49
N ARG A 228 37.13 23.78 -32.70
CA ARG A 228 35.89 24.53 -32.43
C ARG A 228 34.75 24.11 -33.35
N ASN A 229 35.03 23.90 -34.65
CA ASN A 229 34.04 23.44 -35.62
C ASN A 229 33.61 21.99 -35.39
N GLU A 230 34.56 21.10 -35.07
CA GLU A 230 34.27 19.71 -34.71
C GLU A 230 33.41 19.61 -33.45
N ARG A 231 33.76 20.38 -32.40
CA ARG A 231 32.96 20.44 -31.16
C ARG A 231 31.53 20.90 -31.42
N ARG A 232 31.32 21.87 -32.30
CA ARG A 232 29.98 22.36 -32.67
C ARG A 232 29.15 21.30 -33.40
N LEU A 233 29.73 20.62 -34.39
CA LEU A 233 29.05 19.53 -35.12
C LEU A 233 28.72 18.34 -34.20
N LYS A 234 29.59 18.05 -33.23
CA LYS A 234 29.35 17.01 -32.22
C LYS A 234 28.20 17.40 -31.28
N GLU A 235 28.18 18.64 -30.80
CA GLU A 235 27.12 19.18 -29.93
C GLU A 235 25.75 19.20 -30.64
N GLU A 236 25.71 19.56 -31.93
CA GLU A 236 24.46 19.56 -32.71
C GLU A 236 23.90 18.12 -32.87
N ARG A 237 24.75 17.13 -33.14
CA ARG A 237 24.36 15.70 -33.20
C ARG A 237 23.86 15.18 -31.85
N GLU A 238 24.60 15.46 -30.78
CA GLU A 238 24.23 15.07 -29.41
C GLU A 238 22.88 15.69 -29.01
N ARG A 239 22.64 16.97 -29.35
CA ARG A 239 21.38 17.68 -29.13
C ARG A 239 20.20 17.09 -29.91
N GLU A 240 20.41 16.49 -31.08
CA GLU A 240 19.36 15.76 -31.81
C GLU A 240 19.05 14.38 -31.22
N GLU A 241 20.08 13.63 -30.82
CA GLU A 241 19.90 12.36 -30.13
C GLU A 241 19.15 12.54 -28.80
N ASP A 242 19.50 13.57 -28.03
CA ASP A 242 18.82 13.92 -26.79
C ASP A 242 17.35 14.29 -26.98
N LYS A 243 17.01 14.97 -28.09
CA LYS A 243 15.61 15.25 -28.45
C LYS A 243 14.85 13.96 -28.74
N LYS A 244 15.44 13.02 -29.51
CA LYS A 244 14.84 11.71 -29.80
C LYS A 244 14.65 10.88 -28.53
N LYS A 245 15.69 10.77 -27.69
CA LYS A 245 15.63 10.08 -26.38
C LYS A 245 14.56 10.69 -25.46
N LYS A 246 14.42 12.03 -25.41
CA LYS A 246 13.37 12.70 -24.63
C LYS A 246 11.97 12.38 -25.14
N GLN A 247 11.74 12.38 -26.46
CA GLN A 247 10.46 12.02 -27.07
C GLN A 247 10.10 10.54 -26.82
N GLU A 248 11.06 9.63 -26.93
CA GLU A 248 10.85 8.21 -26.63
C GLU A 248 10.47 7.98 -25.15
N ILE A 249 11.17 8.65 -24.23
CA ILE A 249 10.86 8.60 -22.79
C ILE A 249 9.47 9.20 -22.50
N GLU A 250 9.08 10.30 -23.16
CA GLU A 250 7.74 10.88 -22.98
C GLU A 250 6.64 9.94 -23.50
N ASN A 251 6.81 9.37 -24.69
CA ASN A 251 5.87 8.42 -25.28
C ASN A 251 5.74 7.17 -24.40
N ARG A 252 6.85 6.62 -23.90
CA ARG A 252 6.84 5.50 -22.95
C ARG A 252 6.13 5.84 -21.65
N LYS A 253 6.33 7.06 -21.11
CA LYS A 253 5.59 7.59 -19.94
C LYS A 253 4.12 7.89 -20.22
N ARG A 254 3.72 8.09 -21.48
CA ARG A 254 2.32 8.27 -21.87
C ARG A 254 1.61 6.92 -21.94
N ALA A 255 2.18 5.95 -22.65
CA ALA A 255 1.66 4.59 -22.75
C ALA A 255 1.57 3.87 -21.39
N ASP A 256 2.57 4.03 -20.50
CA ASP A 256 2.52 3.45 -19.15
C ASP A 256 1.43 4.08 -18.26
N ARG A 257 1.15 5.39 -18.42
CA ARG A 257 0.03 6.04 -17.72
C ARG A 257 -1.33 5.57 -18.26
N GLU A 258 -1.46 5.46 -19.58
CA GLU A 258 -2.67 4.99 -20.26
C GLU A 258 -2.99 3.55 -19.83
N ARG A 259 -2.01 2.64 -19.88
CA ARG A 259 -2.16 1.25 -19.42
C ARG A 259 -2.62 1.17 -17.95
N ARG A 260 -2.05 1.98 -17.05
CA ARG A 260 -2.48 2.00 -15.63
C ARG A 260 -3.92 2.51 -15.46
N LEU A 261 -4.34 3.46 -16.28
CA LEU A 261 -5.73 3.96 -16.29
C LEU A 261 -6.70 2.90 -16.82
N GLU A 262 -6.32 2.15 -17.86
CA GLU A 262 -7.10 1.02 -18.37
C GLU A 262 -7.21 -0.12 -17.35
N GLU A 263 -6.09 -0.52 -16.72
CA GLU A 263 -6.08 -1.53 -15.66
C GLU A 263 -6.94 -1.09 -14.46
N HIS A 264 -6.87 0.18 -14.04
CA HIS A 264 -7.74 0.73 -13.00
C HIS A 264 -9.21 0.73 -13.41
N ARG A 265 -9.53 1.19 -14.63
CA ARG A 265 -10.89 1.22 -15.16
C ARG A 265 -11.49 -0.17 -15.23
N ARG A 266 -10.74 -1.16 -15.72
CA ARG A 266 -11.16 -2.57 -15.79
C ARG A 266 -11.40 -3.17 -14.40
N LEU A 267 -10.57 -2.83 -13.42
CA LEU A 267 -10.77 -3.26 -12.03
C LEU A 267 -12.00 -2.59 -11.39
N GLU A 268 -12.28 -1.33 -11.72
CA GLU A 268 -13.47 -0.62 -11.25
C GLU A 268 -14.75 -1.16 -11.92
N GLU A 269 -14.74 -1.40 -13.23
CA GLU A 269 -15.83 -2.05 -13.97
C GLU A 269 -16.11 -3.45 -13.39
N TRP A 270 -15.07 -4.24 -13.10
CA TRP A 270 -15.22 -5.54 -12.44
C TRP A 270 -15.84 -5.43 -11.03
N ARG A 271 -15.39 -4.47 -10.21
CA ARG A 271 -16.00 -4.22 -8.88
C ARG A 271 -17.47 -3.81 -8.99
N ARG A 272 -17.81 -2.95 -9.97
CA ARG A 272 -19.20 -2.54 -10.24
C ARG A 272 -20.05 -3.72 -10.70
N GLU A 273 -19.51 -4.61 -11.54
CA GLU A 273 -20.22 -5.82 -11.98
C GLU A 273 -20.46 -6.80 -10.82
N GLN A 274 -19.46 -7.02 -9.95
CA GLN A 274 -19.62 -7.84 -8.74
C GLN A 274 -20.68 -7.26 -7.80
N ALA A 275 -20.64 -5.95 -7.53
CA ALA A 275 -21.64 -5.27 -6.71
C ALA A 275 -23.05 -5.35 -7.31
N LYS A 276 -23.18 -5.17 -8.64
CA LYS A 276 -24.45 -5.32 -9.36
C LYS A 276 -24.99 -6.75 -9.28
N ARG A 277 -24.12 -7.75 -9.43
CA ARG A 277 -24.51 -9.17 -9.35
C ARG A 277 -24.99 -9.56 -7.95
N ALA A 278 -24.31 -9.11 -6.90
CA ALA A 278 -24.74 -9.30 -5.51
C ALA A 278 -26.09 -8.62 -5.24
N MET A 279 -26.29 -7.38 -5.72
CA MET A 279 -27.57 -6.66 -5.59
C MET A 279 -28.70 -7.35 -6.38
N GLU A 280 -28.43 -7.93 -7.55
CA GLU A 280 -29.41 -8.70 -8.31
C GLU A 280 -29.77 -10.03 -7.65
N GLU A 281 -28.82 -10.68 -6.96
CA GLU A 281 -29.03 -11.90 -6.18
C GLU A 281 -29.86 -11.62 -4.92
N GLU A 282 -29.50 -10.60 -4.14
CA GLU A 282 -30.27 -10.13 -2.98
C GLU A 282 -31.71 -9.75 -3.36
N ASN A 283 -31.91 -9.02 -4.46
CA ASN A 283 -33.25 -8.70 -4.95
C ASN A 283 -34.05 -9.93 -5.40
N LYS A 284 -33.39 -10.97 -5.94
CA LYS A 284 -34.07 -12.24 -6.27
C LYS A 284 -34.49 -12.98 -5.01
N GLU A 285 -33.62 -13.06 -4.00
CA GLU A 285 -33.99 -13.66 -2.71
C GLU A 285 -35.12 -12.92 -1.99
N LEU A 286 -35.09 -11.58 -2.00
CA LEU A 286 -36.16 -10.77 -1.44
C LEU A 286 -37.46 -10.91 -2.26
N GLY A 287 -37.34 -11.08 -3.58
CA GLY A 287 -38.47 -11.34 -4.47
C GLY A 287 -39.13 -12.70 -4.20
N THR A 288 -38.35 -13.78 -4.07
CA THR A 288 -38.87 -15.11 -3.76
C THR A 288 -39.50 -15.16 -2.37
N LYS A 289 -38.83 -14.63 -1.33
CA LYS A 289 -39.40 -14.53 0.04
C LYS A 289 -40.74 -13.80 0.05
N LYS A 290 -40.83 -12.63 -0.60
CA LYS A 290 -42.10 -11.88 -0.72
C LYS A 290 -43.17 -12.63 -1.50
N HIS A 291 -42.80 -13.44 -2.50
CA HIS A 291 -43.76 -14.23 -3.25
C HIS A 291 -44.31 -15.38 -2.40
N GLU A 292 -43.45 -16.11 -1.68
CA GLU A 292 -43.84 -17.16 -0.73
C GLU A 292 -44.74 -16.62 0.40
N GLU A 293 -44.41 -15.45 0.96
CA GLU A 293 -45.24 -14.74 1.94
C GLU A 293 -46.60 -14.36 1.36
N ALA A 294 -46.65 -13.84 0.12
CA ALA A 294 -47.89 -13.49 -0.54
C ALA A 294 -48.77 -14.71 -0.84
N GLU A 295 -48.18 -15.84 -1.22
CA GLU A 295 -48.88 -17.12 -1.40
C GLU A 295 -49.42 -17.67 -0.09
N ARG A 296 -48.62 -17.70 1.00
CA ARG A 296 -49.12 -18.07 2.33
C ARG A 296 -50.27 -17.16 2.77
N ARG A 297 -50.13 -15.84 2.61
CA ARG A 297 -51.19 -14.87 2.92
C ARG A 297 -52.44 -15.05 2.05
N ALA A 298 -52.32 -15.58 0.84
CA ALA A 298 -53.46 -15.95 0.00
C ALA A 298 -54.14 -17.26 0.49
N LYS A 299 -53.36 -18.28 0.87
CA LYS A 299 -53.87 -19.52 1.49
C LYS A 299 -54.62 -19.24 2.79
N ILE A 300 -54.02 -18.46 3.70
CA ILE A 300 -54.66 -18.09 4.97
C ILE A 300 -55.97 -17.32 4.71
N ARG A 301 -56.00 -16.37 3.77
CA ARG A 301 -57.26 -15.68 3.39
C ARG A 301 -58.33 -16.63 2.85
N LYS A 302 -57.95 -17.64 2.06
CA LYS A 302 -58.88 -18.69 1.61
C LYS A 302 -59.41 -19.51 2.79
N MET A 303 -58.53 -19.91 3.71
CA MET A 303 -58.93 -20.64 4.93
C MET A 303 -59.82 -19.80 5.85
N VAL A 304 -59.58 -18.50 5.99
CA VAL A 304 -60.50 -17.58 6.70
C VAL A 304 -61.90 -17.61 6.07
N SER A 305 -62.01 -17.50 4.74
CA SER A 305 -63.32 -17.56 4.06
C SER A 305 -63.99 -18.94 4.13
N GLU A 306 -63.22 -20.03 4.16
CA GLU A 306 -63.76 -21.38 4.37
C GLU A 306 -64.28 -21.56 5.80
N VAL A 307 -63.56 -21.05 6.81
CA VAL A 307 -64.00 -21.07 8.21
C VAL A 307 -65.18 -20.15 8.48
N GLU A 308 -65.25 -18.98 7.82
CA GLU A 308 -66.39 -18.08 7.91
C GLU A 308 -67.68 -18.76 7.44
N ASN A 309 -67.60 -19.56 6.36
CA ASN A 309 -68.71 -20.41 5.90
C ASN A 309 -69.01 -21.54 6.90
N ASP A 310 -68.01 -22.33 7.34
CA ASP A 310 -68.17 -23.39 8.36
C ASP A 310 -68.93 -22.86 9.59
N VAL A 311 -68.54 -21.67 10.10
CA VAL A 311 -69.15 -21.03 11.27
C VAL A 311 -70.55 -20.50 10.97
N HIS A 312 -70.80 -19.93 9.79
CA HIS A 312 -72.13 -19.45 9.40
C HIS A 312 -73.15 -20.59 9.22
N GLU A 313 -72.70 -21.76 8.76
CA GLU A 313 -73.49 -23.00 8.71
C GLU A 313 -73.71 -23.64 10.12
N GLY A 314 -73.11 -23.07 11.16
CA GLY A 314 -73.19 -23.59 12.53
C GLY A 314 -72.35 -24.84 12.77
N GLN A 315 -71.41 -25.16 11.86
CA GLN A 315 -70.53 -26.31 12.02
C GLN A 315 -69.54 -26.06 13.17
N LEU A 316 -69.48 -27.02 14.10
CA LEU A 316 -68.56 -26.94 15.23
C LEU A 316 -67.11 -27.11 14.77
N VAL A 317 -66.36 -26.01 14.77
CA VAL A 317 -64.94 -25.99 14.47
C VAL A 317 -64.15 -26.53 15.67
N ALA A 318 -63.56 -27.72 15.51
CA ALA A 318 -62.79 -28.40 16.55
C ALA A 318 -61.64 -29.23 15.95
N GLY A 319 -60.64 -29.55 16.76
CA GLY A 319 -59.48 -30.32 16.30
C GLY A 319 -58.47 -30.62 17.41
N TRP A 320 -57.31 -31.15 17.02
CA TRP A 320 -56.18 -31.34 17.93
C TRP A 320 -55.10 -30.29 17.67
N VAL A 321 -54.48 -29.80 18.73
CA VAL A 321 -53.31 -28.93 18.65
C VAL A 321 -52.38 -29.21 19.82
N THR A 322 -51.07 -29.03 19.62
CA THR A 322 -50.11 -29.04 20.73
C THR A 322 -49.71 -27.62 21.04
N LEU A 323 -49.89 -27.18 22.29
CA LEU A 323 -49.53 -25.83 22.71
C LEU A 323 -48.57 -25.81 23.91
N GLN A 324 -47.79 -24.74 23.97
CA GLN A 324 -46.96 -24.35 25.09
C GLN A 324 -47.51 -23.02 25.64
N ILE A 325 -48.06 -23.09 26.85
CA ILE A 325 -48.52 -21.92 27.60
C ILE A 325 -47.31 -21.29 28.28
N SER A 326 -47.25 -19.97 28.33
CA SER A 326 -46.14 -19.19 28.92
C SER A 326 -45.73 -19.63 30.34
N GLU A 327 -46.68 -20.04 31.18
CA GLU A 327 -46.42 -20.55 32.53
C GLU A 327 -45.71 -21.92 32.58
N SER A 328 -45.61 -22.62 31.44
CA SER A 328 -45.15 -24.01 31.36
C SER A 328 -44.37 -24.28 30.07
N LEU A 329 -43.06 -24.47 30.18
CA LEU A 329 -42.18 -24.92 29.08
C LEU A 329 -42.51 -26.33 28.53
N VAL A 330 -43.52 -27.01 29.08
CA VAL A 330 -43.98 -28.33 28.63
C VAL A 330 -45.07 -28.16 27.56
N TRP A 331 -44.78 -28.64 26.34
CA TRP A 331 -45.74 -28.82 25.27
C TRP A 331 -46.83 -29.83 25.66
N ARG A 332 -48.11 -29.44 25.51
CA ARG A 332 -49.26 -30.27 25.85
C ARG A 332 -50.19 -30.38 24.65
N ARG A 333 -50.51 -31.62 24.24
CA ARG A 333 -51.53 -31.89 23.23
C ARG A 333 -52.91 -31.71 23.87
N ARG A 334 -53.76 -30.90 23.26
CA ARG A 334 -55.14 -30.61 23.67
C ARG A 334 -56.09 -30.84 22.51
N TYR A 335 -57.31 -31.21 22.84
CA TYR A 335 -58.44 -31.12 21.91
C TYR A 335 -59.03 -29.72 22.06
N PHE A 336 -59.14 -28.95 20.98
CA PHE A 336 -59.71 -27.60 21.00
C PHE A 336 -61.11 -27.58 20.36
N LYS A 337 -61.96 -26.67 20.83
CA LYS A 337 -63.26 -26.36 20.24
C LYS A 337 -63.47 -24.85 20.23
N LEU A 338 -63.80 -24.27 19.09
CA LEU A 338 -64.22 -22.88 18.99
C LEU A 338 -65.72 -22.78 19.28
N ILE A 339 -66.12 -21.84 20.13
CA ILE A 339 -67.52 -21.48 20.35
C ILE A 339 -67.61 -19.96 20.35
N GLY A 340 -68.22 -19.39 19.31
CA GLY A 340 -68.14 -17.94 19.04
C GLY A 340 -66.69 -17.51 18.80
N ASN A 341 -66.21 -16.55 19.59
CA ASN A 341 -64.85 -16.03 19.52
C ASN A 341 -63.91 -16.63 20.58
N THR A 342 -64.38 -17.60 21.37
CA THR A 342 -63.62 -18.21 22.47
C THR A 342 -63.22 -19.63 22.10
N MET A 343 -61.92 -19.93 22.21
CA MET A 343 -61.36 -21.26 21.96
C MET A 343 -61.11 -21.98 23.28
N PHE A 344 -61.84 -23.07 23.49
CA PHE A 344 -61.79 -23.90 24.68
C PHE A 344 -60.87 -25.11 24.44
N PHE A 345 -60.01 -25.42 25.41
CA PHE A 345 -59.10 -26.56 25.35
C PHE A 345 -59.44 -27.62 26.40
N TYR A 346 -59.50 -28.86 25.93
CA TYR A 346 -59.87 -30.04 26.69
C TYR A 346 -58.74 -31.05 26.70
N ARG A 347 -58.76 -31.98 27.64
CA ARG A 347 -57.78 -33.06 27.70
C ARG A 347 -57.87 -33.98 26.48
N SER A 348 -59.10 -34.29 26.06
CA SER A 348 -59.40 -35.18 24.94
C SER A 348 -60.82 -34.95 24.43
N ILE A 349 -61.14 -35.53 23.27
CA ILE A 349 -62.50 -35.50 22.70
C ILE A 349 -63.56 -36.22 23.57
N ASN A 350 -63.16 -37.08 24.51
CA ASN A 350 -64.06 -37.78 25.43
C ASN A 350 -64.20 -37.05 26.78
N ASP A 351 -63.43 -35.97 26.99
CA ASP A 351 -63.26 -35.28 28.27
C ASP A 351 -63.57 -33.79 28.07
N ILE A 352 -64.76 -33.52 27.52
CA ILE A 352 -65.26 -32.18 27.16
C ILE A 352 -65.94 -31.49 28.35
N ASP A 353 -66.28 -32.24 29.40
CA ASP A 353 -66.91 -31.70 30.61
C ASP A 353 -65.94 -30.84 31.44
N GLN A 354 -64.62 -31.05 31.30
CA GLN A 354 -63.58 -30.26 31.95
C GLN A 354 -62.79 -29.40 30.95
N VAL A 355 -63.15 -28.12 30.86
CA VAL A 355 -62.28 -27.10 30.26
C VAL A 355 -61.00 -27.00 31.10
N LEU A 356 -59.85 -27.10 30.44
CA LEU A 356 -58.54 -26.98 31.09
C LEU A 356 -57.94 -25.59 30.91
N ASP A 357 -58.02 -25.08 29.68
CA ASP A 357 -57.47 -23.81 29.28
C ASP A 357 -58.55 -23.10 28.41
N GLU A 358 -58.74 -21.79 28.58
CA GLU A 358 -59.70 -20.98 27.80
C GLU A 358 -58.96 -19.81 27.17
N LEU A 359 -59.21 -19.58 25.88
CA LEU A 359 -58.60 -18.50 25.11
C LEU A 359 -59.66 -17.70 24.38
N ASP A 360 -60.06 -16.58 25.00
CA ASP A 360 -60.87 -15.56 24.36
C ASP A 360 -60.00 -14.79 23.35
N LEU A 361 -60.35 -14.90 22.06
CA LEU A 361 -59.57 -14.35 20.95
C LEU A 361 -60.01 -12.92 20.60
N GLN A 362 -61.25 -12.56 20.88
CA GLN A 362 -61.79 -11.25 20.55
C GLN A 362 -61.07 -10.17 21.37
N ASP A 363 -60.56 -9.16 20.67
CA ASP A 363 -59.84 -8.01 21.21
C ASP A 363 -58.58 -8.28 22.06
N LYS A 364 -58.30 -9.51 22.49
CA LYS A 364 -57.11 -9.86 23.30
C LYS A 364 -55.87 -10.19 22.48
N VAL A 365 -56.03 -10.66 21.24
CA VAL A 365 -54.90 -10.98 20.36
C VAL A 365 -54.38 -9.72 19.64
N VAL A 366 -53.06 -9.51 19.63
CA VAL A 366 -52.36 -8.48 18.84
C VAL A 366 -52.13 -8.99 17.42
N ALA A 367 -51.47 -10.13 17.33
CA ALA A 367 -50.97 -10.70 16.09
C ALA A 367 -50.77 -12.21 16.26
N ILE A 368 -50.88 -12.92 15.15
CA ILE A 368 -50.48 -14.32 15.03
C ILE A 368 -49.21 -14.32 14.17
N LYS A 369 -48.12 -14.87 14.71
CA LYS A 369 -46.78 -14.75 14.13
C LYS A 369 -46.15 -16.11 13.92
N GLU A 370 -45.47 -16.28 12.80
CA GLU A 370 -44.68 -17.48 12.50
C GLU A 370 -43.23 -17.34 13.00
N TRP A 371 -42.45 -18.43 13.00
CA TRP A 371 -41.09 -18.47 13.54
C TRP A 371 -40.13 -17.40 12.96
N TYR A 372 -40.31 -17.01 11.70
CA TYR A 372 -39.49 -15.98 11.04
C TYR A 372 -39.87 -14.54 11.42
N GLN A 373 -40.97 -14.33 12.15
CA GLN A 373 -41.47 -13.03 12.57
C GLN A 373 -41.03 -12.63 14.00
N GLY A 374 -39.90 -13.18 14.46
CA GLY A 374 -39.30 -12.91 15.78
C GLY A 374 -39.32 -14.10 16.76
N PHE A 375 -39.94 -15.22 16.39
CA PHE A 375 -40.03 -16.44 17.21
C PHE A 375 -39.04 -17.51 16.75
N GLU A 376 -37.74 -17.19 16.75
CA GLU A 376 -36.69 -18.08 16.25
C GLU A 376 -36.61 -19.42 17.00
N GLU A 377 -37.02 -19.45 18.27
CA GLU A 377 -37.14 -20.69 19.08
C GLU A 377 -38.07 -21.73 18.46
N LEU A 378 -39.10 -21.29 17.71
CA LEU A 378 -40.07 -22.16 17.06
C LEU A 378 -39.56 -22.74 15.73
N LYS A 379 -38.42 -22.24 15.20
CA LYS A 379 -37.82 -22.74 13.95
C LYS A 379 -37.48 -24.24 13.99
N ALA A 380 -37.25 -24.80 15.18
CA ALA A 380 -36.98 -26.22 15.38
C ALA A 380 -38.24 -27.11 15.31
N ILE A 381 -39.44 -26.52 15.38
CA ILE A 381 -40.72 -27.24 15.48
C ILE A 381 -41.49 -27.06 14.16
N PRO A 382 -41.74 -28.14 13.38
CA PRO A 382 -42.56 -28.07 12.17
C PRO A 382 -43.96 -27.51 12.44
N HIS A 383 -44.51 -26.79 11.46
CA HIS A 383 -45.87 -26.24 11.48
C HIS A 383 -46.22 -25.38 12.71
N SER A 384 -45.21 -24.82 13.38
CA SER A 384 -45.39 -23.99 14.56
C SER A 384 -45.74 -22.53 14.23
N PHE A 385 -46.37 -21.85 15.18
CA PHE A 385 -46.65 -20.42 15.22
C PHE A 385 -46.89 -19.95 16.67
N ALA A 386 -46.92 -18.64 16.90
CA ALA A 386 -47.17 -18.01 18.18
C ALA A 386 -48.33 -17.01 18.11
N ILE A 387 -49.02 -16.81 19.23
CA ILE A 387 -50.05 -15.79 19.43
C ILE A 387 -49.52 -14.75 20.43
N GLU A 388 -49.51 -13.48 20.05
CA GLU A 388 -49.17 -12.34 20.91
C GLU A 388 -50.43 -11.70 21.49
N PHE A 389 -50.40 -11.31 22.78
CA PHE A 389 -51.56 -10.77 23.50
C PHE A 389 -51.42 -9.28 23.83
N LYS A 390 -52.53 -8.53 23.78
CA LYS A 390 -52.58 -7.10 24.11
C LYS A 390 -52.33 -6.83 25.59
N ASP A 391 -52.70 -7.80 26.44
CA ASP A 391 -52.53 -7.77 27.91
C ASP A 391 -51.05 -7.71 28.38
N GLY A 392 -50.07 -7.78 27.48
CA GLY A 392 -48.65 -7.90 27.85
C GLY A 392 -48.27 -9.26 28.43
N ARG A 393 -49.18 -10.24 28.38
CA ARG A 393 -48.90 -11.65 28.68
C ARG A 393 -47.89 -12.18 27.67
N GLN A 394 -46.99 -13.05 28.12
CA GLN A 394 -46.11 -13.82 27.24
C GLN A 394 -46.94 -14.61 26.20
N HIS A 395 -46.35 -14.78 25.02
CA HIS A 395 -46.96 -15.47 23.89
C HIS A 395 -47.35 -16.91 24.23
N TRP A 396 -48.37 -17.43 23.54
CA TRP A 396 -48.65 -18.86 23.50
C TRP A 396 -48.15 -19.42 22.18
N ALA A 397 -47.37 -20.48 22.25
CA ALA A 397 -46.85 -21.16 21.06
C ALA A 397 -47.68 -22.42 20.77
N PHE A 398 -47.90 -22.69 19.48
CA PHE A 398 -48.73 -23.78 18.97
C PHE A 398 -47.97 -24.52 17.88
N PHE A 399 -48.25 -25.82 17.71
CA PHE A 399 -47.96 -26.55 16.49
C PHE A 399 -49.04 -27.59 16.20
N THR A 400 -49.19 -27.93 14.91
CA THR A 400 -50.07 -28.98 14.39
C THR A 400 -49.24 -30.13 13.81
N ASP A 401 -49.86 -31.28 13.59
CA ASP A 401 -49.16 -32.44 13.03
C ASP A 401 -48.92 -32.29 11.52
N SER A 402 -49.68 -31.42 10.85
CA SER A 402 -49.59 -31.16 9.41
C SER A 402 -49.77 -29.69 9.01
N ASP A 403 -49.25 -29.35 7.83
CA ASP A 403 -49.37 -28.02 7.20
C ASP A 403 -50.82 -27.58 6.91
N PRO A 404 -51.71 -28.42 6.32
CA PRO A 404 -53.11 -28.00 6.10
C PRO A 404 -53.88 -27.77 7.41
N GLU A 405 -53.58 -28.50 8.48
CA GLU A 405 -54.15 -28.24 9.80
C GLU A 405 -53.66 -26.90 10.38
N LYS A 406 -52.40 -26.54 10.13
CA LYS A 406 -51.86 -25.22 10.48
C LYS A 406 -52.60 -24.11 9.72
N ASP A 407 -52.67 -24.21 8.39
CA ASP A 407 -53.32 -23.21 7.55
C ASP A 407 -54.81 -23.05 7.94
N LYS A 408 -55.51 -24.15 8.25
CA LYS A 408 -56.88 -24.12 8.78
C LYS A 408 -56.92 -23.45 10.17
N LEU A 409 -56.05 -23.81 11.10
CA LEU A 409 -56.01 -23.23 12.45
C LEU A 409 -55.64 -21.74 12.44
N LEU A 410 -54.72 -21.31 11.58
CA LEU A 410 -54.43 -19.90 11.34
C LEU A 410 -55.67 -19.17 10.80
N GLY A 411 -56.39 -19.75 9.83
CA GLY A 411 -57.66 -19.20 9.34
C GLY A 411 -58.69 -19.03 10.46
N ILE A 412 -58.84 -20.04 11.32
CA ILE A 412 -59.73 -20.02 12.50
C ILE A 412 -59.36 -18.88 13.46
N LEU A 413 -58.06 -18.78 13.80
CA LEU A 413 -57.58 -17.78 14.75
C LEU A 413 -57.68 -16.35 14.19
N HIS A 414 -57.38 -16.14 12.91
CA HIS A 414 -57.56 -14.85 12.25
C HIS A 414 -59.02 -14.40 12.22
N PHE A 415 -59.94 -15.31 11.87
CA PHE A 415 -61.38 -15.06 11.88
C PHE A 415 -61.88 -14.70 13.29
N ALA A 416 -61.63 -15.57 14.28
CA ALA A 416 -62.16 -15.39 15.64
C ALA A 416 -61.53 -14.20 16.40
N ALA A 417 -60.29 -13.82 16.08
CA ALA A 417 -59.65 -12.62 16.62
C ALA A 417 -60.04 -11.31 15.87
N GLY A 418 -60.78 -11.38 14.76
CA GLY A 418 -61.11 -10.23 13.93
C GLY A 418 -59.90 -9.61 13.22
N LEU A 419 -58.84 -10.39 12.97
CA LEU A 419 -57.59 -9.91 12.38
C LEU A 419 -57.65 -9.98 10.84
N HIS A 420 -57.71 -8.82 10.19
CA HIS A 420 -57.60 -8.72 8.73
C HIS A 420 -56.23 -9.21 8.25
N VAL A 421 -56.23 -10.32 7.51
CA VAL A 421 -55.03 -11.02 7.00
C VAL A 421 -54.25 -10.22 5.98
#